data_AF-A0A5E5ASK1-F1
#
_entry.id   AF-A0A5E5ASK1-F1
#
_cell.length_a   1.000
_cell.length_b   1.000
_cell.length_c   1.000
_cell.angle_alpha   90.00
_cell.angle_beta   90.00
_cell.angle_gamma   90.00
#
_symmetry.space_group_name_H-M   'P 1'
#
loop_
_entity.id
_entity.type
_entity.pdbx_description
1 polymer ?
#
loop_
_entity_poly.entity_id
_entity_poly.type
_entity_poly.pdbx_seq_one_letter_code
_entity_poly.pdbx_strand_id
1 'polypeptide(L)'
;MPAAPDSPAAPGMADVAGQAPARRSGVKRPGRRWGLWAAVLTAVFAAHVLIAFWVAVHRTTLDDTPIPSIPITLIPLKPVAPPEPPAPPPPKPKPVAKPRPRAPAPPDTLAAPVATDTPGPVAASETVAGEGDTPGAKASDAAAAPGVPLTAAAANGDKFDPPPSVTLTYDALMNGVRNQTGQLHWVNENGHYTLRVAVPIIFFGTFEFISEGGYDANGIAPSRYVEKRGRRAEYVTDFHRDATPTLHFSRSGQSVPLAPGAQDRFSVMMQLASYARGNPERYTQVGVTHEFTVVDTDSSEVWPVQYVGSETMATRNGYVETRHFTRLPRKAGDERRVDIWLAPSLDWLPVRVKQTEPSGNEFELIFTEKSAP
;
A
#
# COMPACT_ATOMS: atom_id res chain seq x y z
N MET A 1 -30.12 -64.87 -49.77
CA MET A 1 -31.00 -65.79 -49.00
C MET A 1 -31.85 -64.96 -48.03
N PRO A 2 -33.00 -65.47 -47.57
CA PRO A 2 -34.02 -64.72 -46.83
C PRO A 2 -33.74 -64.75 -45.30
N ALA A 3 -34.57 -64.24 -44.37
CA ALA A 3 -35.98 -63.82 -44.46
C ALA A 3 -36.37 -62.75 -43.41
N ALA A 4 -37.54 -62.11 -43.61
CA ALA A 4 -38.38 -61.58 -42.53
C ALA A 4 -39.33 -62.70 -42.01
N PRO A 5 -40.07 -62.53 -40.88
CA PRO A 5 -41.31 -61.72 -40.84
C PRO A 5 -41.28 -60.66 -39.72
N ASP A 6 -42.11 -59.61 -39.66
CA ASP A 6 -43.55 -59.41 -39.92
C ASP A 6 -44.55 -59.88 -38.82
N SER A 7 -44.94 -58.90 -37.97
CA SER A 7 -46.32 -58.38 -37.84
C SER A 7 -47.49 -59.35 -37.43
N PRO A 8 -48.75 -58.89 -37.19
CA PRO A 8 -49.13 -58.57 -35.81
C PRO A 8 -50.55 -59.01 -35.33
N ALA A 9 -50.78 -58.90 -34.00
CA ALA A 9 -52.06 -58.58 -33.34
C ALA A 9 -53.27 -59.55 -33.42
N ALA A 10 -54.38 -59.12 -32.78
CA ALA A 10 -55.77 -59.61 -32.81
C ALA A 10 -56.26 -60.40 -31.54
N PRO A 11 -57.57 -60.41 -31.19
CA PRO A 11 -57.98 -59.95 -29.85
C PRO A 11 -59.14 -60.73 -29.15
N GLY A 12 -59.52 -60.26 -27.95
CA GLY A 12 -60.94 -60.03 -27.63
C GLY A 12 -61.63 -60.88 -26.55
N MET A 13 -62.44 -60.18 -25.74
CA MET A 13 -63.58 -60.68 -24.93
C MET A 13 -63.25 -61.61 -23.74
N ALA A 14 -63.98 -61.59 -22.62
CA ALA A 14 -65.33 -61.06 -22.40
C ALA A 14 -65.46 -60.11 -21.18
N ASP A 15 -66.60 -59.41 -21.13
CA ASP A 15 -67.01 -58.48 -20.08
C ASP A 15 -68.22 -59.03 -19.30
N VAL A 16 -68.23 -58.88 -17.97
CA VAL A 16 -69.38 -59.11 -17.10
C VAL A 16 -69.36 -58.09 -15.96
N ALA A 17 -70.35 -57.20 -15.92
CA ALA A 17 -70.43 -56.15 -14.91
C ALA A 17 -70.69 -56.69 -13.50
N GLY A 18 -69.96 -56.15 -12.50
CA GLY A 18 -70.13 -56.45 -11.08
C GLY A 18 -70.27 -55.18 -10.25
N GLN A 19 -71.32 -55.10 -9.45
CA GLN A 19 -71.68 -53.91 -8.65
C GLN A 19 -70.58 -53.56 -7.61
N ALA A 20 -70.14 -52.31 -7.56
CA ALA A 20 -69.15 -51.85 -6.59
C ALA A 20 -69.74 -51.68 -5.18
N PRO A 21 -68.90 -51.85 -4.14
CA PRO A 21 -68.94 -50.88 -3.04
C PRO A 21 -67.56 -50.40 -2.53
N ALA A 22 -67.55 -49.18 -2.00
CA ALA A 22 -66.62 -48.63 -1.00
C ALA A 22 -65.09 -48.70 -1.26
N ARG A 23 -64.53 -47.65 -1.88
CA ARG A 23 -63.11 -47.29 -1.72
C ARG A 23 -62.79 -47.01 -0.24
N ARG A 24 -61.83 -47.72 0.36
CA ARG A 24 -61.17 -47.27 1.60
C ARG A 24 -59.97 -46.39 1.25
N SER A 25 -60.10 -45.08 1.48
CA SER A 25 -59.07 -44.07 1.22
C SER A 25 -57.94 -44.13 2.26
N GLY A 26 -56.84 -44.80 1.91
CA GLY A 26 -55.61 -44.81 2.72
C GLY A 26 -54.90 -43.45 2.73
N VAL A 27 -55.31 -42.54 3.62
CA VAL A 27 -54.73 -41.19 3.77
C VAL A 27 -53.27 -41.28 4.24
N LYS A 28 -52.32 -41.14 3.30
CA LYS A 28 -50.89 -40.97 3.60
C LYS A 28 -50.67 -39.62 4.30
N ARG A 29 -50.68 -39.60 5.64
CA ARG A 29 -50.49 -38.39 6.47
C ARG A 29 -49.19 -37.64 6.08
N PRO A 30 -49.24 -36.38 5.62
CA PRO A 30 -48.06 -35.67 5.12
C PRO A 30 -47.10 -35.18 6.24
N GLY A 31 -47.58 -35.07 7.47
CA GLY A 31 -46.89 -34.39 8.57
C GLY A 31 -45.51 -34.95 8.95
N ARG A 32 -45.21 -36.24 8.69
CA ARG A 32 -43.91 -36.83 9.09
C ARG A 32 -42.72 -36.22 8.34
N ARG A 33 -42.89 -35.70 7.12
CA ARG A 33 -41.81 -35.00 6.39
C ARG A 33 -41.62 -33.57 6.91
N TRP A 34 -42.72 -32.89 7.26
CA TRP A 34 -42.66 -31.54 7.84
C TRP A 34 -42.00 -31.52 9.22
N GLY A 35 -42.33 -32.49 10.09
CA GLY A 35 -41.65 -32.63 11.39
C GLY A 35 -40.14 -32.86 11.27
N LEU A 36 -39.69 -33.58 10.24
CA LEU A 36 -38.27 -33.78 9.97
C LEU A 36 -37.58 -32.47 9.54
N TRP A 37 -38.17 -31.73 8.61
CA TRP A 37 -37.62 -30.43 8.17
C TRP A 37 -37.63 -29.38 9.27
N ALA A 38 -38.66 -29.35 10.12
CA ALA A 38 -38.70 -28.50 11.31
C ALA A 38 -37.56 -28.84 12.28
N ALA A 39 -37.36 -30.13 12.59
CA ALA A 39 -36.27 -30.58 13.45
C ALA A 39 -34.87 -30.23 12.87
N VAL A 40 -34.68 -30.36 11.56
CA VAL A 40 -33.43 -29.93 10.89
C VAL A 40 -33.24 -28.41 11.00
N LEU A 41 -34.27 -27.60 10.75
CA LEU A 41 -34.20 -26.15 10.91
C LEU A 41 -33.89 -25.74 12.36
N THR A 42 -34.51 -26.38 13.35
CA THR A 42 -34.21 -26.13 14.78
C THR A 42 -32.79 -26.55 15.14
N ALA A 43 -32.30 -27.68 14.64
CA ALA A 43 -30.92 -28.12 14.87
C ALA A 43 -29.88 -27.19 14.23
N VAL A 44 -30.13 -26.74 12.99
CA VAL A 44 -29.29 -25.76 12.29
C VAL A 44 -29.31 -24.41 13.01
N PHE A 45 -30.47 -23.94 13.47
CA PHE A 45 -30.59 -22.71 14.25
C PHE A 45 -29.83 -22.81 15.59
N ALA A 46 -30.01 -23.92 16.33
CA ALA A 46 -29.28 -24.17 17.57
C ALA A 46 -27.75 -24.22 17.34
N ALA A 47 -27.29 -24.82 16.24
CA ALA A 47 -25.87 -24.79 15.86
C ALA A 47 -25.37 -23.37 15.57
N HIS A 48 -26.15 -22.54 14.86
CA HIS A 48 -25.80 -21.13 14.64
C HIS A 48 -25.75 -20.32 15.95
N VAL A 49 -26.69 -20.55 16.88
CA VAL A 49 -26.68 -19.91 18.21
C VAL A 49 -25.47 -20.34 19.03
N LEU A 50 -25.11 -21.63 19.02
CA LEU A 50 -23.91 -22.15 19.69
C LEU A 50 -22.62 -21.58 19.09
N ILE A 51 -22.53 -21.46 17.77
CA ILE A 51 -21.38 -20.84 17.08
C ILE A 51 -21.32 -19.34 17.41
N ALA A 52 -22.43 -18.62 17.36
CA ALA A 52 -22.49 -17.19 17.70
C ALA A 52 -22.11 -16.94 19.16
N PHE A 53 -22.57 -17.79 20.09
CA PHE A 53 -22.17 -17.73 21.50
C PHE A 53 -20.68 -18.05 21.68
N TRP A 54 -20.15 -19.08 21.00
CA TRP A 54 -18.73 -19.40 21.02
C TRP A 54 -17.87 -18.24 20.53
N VAL A 55 -18.23 -17.60 19.40
CA VAL A 55 -17.54 -16.38 18.90
C VAL A 55 -17.68 -15.21 19.88
N ALA A 56 -18.86 -15.01 20.49
CA ALA A 56 -19.08 -13.94 21.47
C ALA A 56 -18.25 -14.10 22.75
N VAL A 57 -17.89 -15.34 23.12
CA VAL A 57 -17.03 -15.68 24.27
C VAL A 57 -15.54 -15.65 23.92
N HIS A 58 -15.16 -16.02 22.69
CA HIS A 58 -13.74 -16.15 22.28
C HIS A 58 -13.19 -14.95 21.49
N ARG A 59 -14.01 -13.92 21.23
CA ARG A 59 -13.51 -12.63 20.72
C ARG A 59 -12.62 -11.97 21.77
N THR A 60 -11.38 -11.64 21.39
CA THR A 60 -10.51 -10.78 22.21
C THR A 60 -10.33 -9.45 21.47
N THR A 61 -11.03 -8.42 21.92
CA THR A 61 -10.80 -7.02 21.56
C THR A 61 -9.56 -6.50 22.28
N LEU A 62 -8.70 -5.71 21.61
CA LEU A 62 -7.49 -5.17 22.26
C LEU A 62 -7.79 -4.13 23.35
N ASP A 63 -8.97 -3.51 23.30
CA ASP A 63 -9.48 -2.54 24.27
C ASP A 63 -9.65 -3.10 25.70
N ASP A 64 -9.72 -4.43 25.87
CA ASP A 64 -9.78 -5.08 27.19
C ASP A 64 -8.42 -5.05 27.94
N THR A 65 -7.37 -4.48 27.34
CA THR A 65 -6.09 -4.26 28.02
C THR A 65 -6.16 -2.96 28.83
N PRO A 66 -6.17 -2.98 30.18
CA PRO A 66 -6.30 -1.75 30.96
C PRO A 66 -5.05 -0.90 30.79
N ILE A 67 -5.18 0.23 30.10
CA ILE A 67 -4.08 1.19 29.93
C ILE A 67 -3.68 1.69 31.33
N PRO A 68 -2.45 1.42 31.83
CA PRO A 68 -1.99 2.00 33.08
C PRO A 68 -1.97 3.51 32.93
N SER A 69 -2.81 4.22 33.69
CA SER A 69 -2.92 5.67 33.67
C SER A 69 -1.70 6.30 34.34
N ILE A 70 -0.61 6.43 33.57
CA ILE A 70 0.62 7.11 34.00
C ILE A 70 0.26 8.56 34.37
N PRO A 71 0.41 8.97 35.64
CA PRO A 71 0.13 10.35 36.02
C PRO A 71 1.21 11.25 35.42
N ILE A 72 0.83 12.03 34.40
CA ILE A 72 1.71 13.03 33.79
C ILE A 72 1.95 14.15 34.81
N THR A 73 2.99 13.98 35.61
CA THR A 73 3.52 15.05 36.47
C THR A 73 4.13 16.11 35.55
N LEU A 74 3.31 17.08 35.15
CA LEU A 74 3.74 18.26 34.41
C LEU A 74 4.80 19.00 35.24
N ILE A 75 6.08 18.80 34.89
CA ILE A 75 7.18 19.60 35.44
C ILE A 75 6.91 21.04 34.98
N PRO A 76 6.65 22.00 35.88
CA PRO A 76 6.41 23.38 35.47
C PRO A 76 7.71 23.92 34.89
N LEU A 77 7.74 24.16 33.58
CA LEU A 77 8.85 24.82 32.91
C LEU A 77 9.09 26.17 33.60
N LYS A 78 10.21 26.26 34.34
CA LYS A 78 10.62 27.49 35.01
C LYS A 78 10.69 28.60 33.96
N PRO A 79 9.88 29.67 34.06
CA PRO A 79 9.84 30.69 33.02
C PRO A 79 11.22 31.30 32.81
N VAL A 80 11.76 31.12 31.61
CA VAL A 80 12.95 31.85 31.17
C VAL A 80 12.50 33.29 30.97
N ALA A 81 13.02 34.20 31.79
CA ALA A 81 12.76 35.62 31.64
C ALA A 81 13.23 36.07 30.23
N PRO A 82 12.45 36.87 29.49
CA PRO A 82 12.90 37.43 28.22
C PRO A 82 14.25 38.15 28.39
N PRO A 83 15.18 38.02 27.43
CA PRO A 83 16.48 38.68 27.53
C PRO A 83 16.30 40.19 27.62
N GLU A 84 17.07 40.81 28.52
CA GLU A 84 16.96 42.23 28.83
C GLU A 84 17.33 43.09 27.60
N PRO A 85 16.58 44.17 27.28
CA PRO A 85 16.88 45.00 26.11
C PRO A 85 18.30 45.59 26.16
N PRO A 86 19.04 45.59 25.04
CA PRO A 86 20.43 46.07 25.03
C PRO A 86 20.50 47.55 25.42
N ALA A 87 21.43 47.87 26.32
CA ALA A 87 21.61 49.23 26.85
C ALA A 87 21.93 50.25 25.74
N PRO A 88 21.43 51.50 25.84
CA PRO A 88 21.65 52.52 24.83
C PRO A 88 23.14 52.92 24.72
N PRO A 89 23.64 53.21 23.50
CA PRO A 89 25.05 53.54 23.29
C PRO A 89 25.44 54.89 23.92
N PRO A 90 26.69 55.05 24.37
CA PRO A 90 27.15 56.27 25.03
C PRO A 90 27.16 57.49 24.09
N PRO A 91 26.94 58.71 24.61
CA PRO A 91 26.86 59.92 23.80
C PRO A 91 28.21 60.27 23.16
N LYS A 92 28.19 60.60 21.86
CA LYS A 92 29.38 61.01 21.10
C LYS A 92 29.88 62.39 21.57
N PRO A 93 31.20 62.61 21.77
CA PRO A 93 31.75 63.91 22.15
C PRO A 93 31.58 64.96 21.04
N LYS A 94 31.53 66.24 21.45
CA LYS A 94 31.32 67.39 20.55
C LYS A 94 32.60 67.76 19.76
N PRO A 95 32.49 68.44 18.59
CA PRO A 95 33.61 68.61 17.67
C PRO A 95 34.55 69.77 18.05
N VAL A 96 35.83 69.64 17.67
CA VAL A 96 36.80 70.74 17.60
C VAL A 96 36.94 71.21 16.14
N ALA A 97 37.15 72.50 15.92
CA ALA A 97 37.04 73.14 14.60
C ALA A 97 38.30 73.00 13.71
N LYS A 98 38.12 73.16 12.38
CA LYS A 98 39.14 73.07 11.34
C LYS A 98 39.73 74.44 10.96
N PRO A 99 40.97 74.47 10.43
CA PRO A 99 41.39 75.45 9.44
C PRO A 99 41.02 75.05 7.99
N ARG A 100 40.87 76.04 7.09
CA ARG A 100 40.70 75.93 5.62
C ARG A 100 41.49 77.10 5.00
N PRO A 101 42.06 77.00 3.78
CA PRO A 101 41.30 77.19 2.52
C PRO A 101 41.61 76.05 1.53
N ARG A 102 41.51 76.09 0.19
CA ARG A 102 40.96 77.03 -0.83
C ARG A 102 40.39 76.21 -2.01
N ALA A 103 39.81 76.87 -3.01
CA ALA A 103 39.58 76.38 -4.39
C ALA A 103 39.71 77.59 -5.35
N PRO A 104 39.80 77.43 -6.69
CA PRO A 104 38.56 77.50 -7.49
C PRO A 104 38.50 76.79 -8.89
N ALA A 105 37.29 76.34 -9.24
CA ALA A 105 36.57 76.44 -10.54
C ALA A 105 37.08 75.80 -11.88
N PRO A 106 36.15 75.47 -12.83
CA PRO A 106 36.40 74.81 -14.13
C PRO A 106 36.30 75.77 -15.36
N PRO A 107 36.26 75.24 -16.62
CA PRO A 107 34.99 75.22 -17.38
C PRO A 107 34.76 74.00 -18.32
N ASP A 108 33.67 74.06 -19.10
CA ASP A 108 33.03 73.04 -19.96
C ASP A 108 33.73 72.73 -21.31
N THR A 109 33.21 71.74 -22.09
CA THR A 109 32.73 71.90 -23.50
C THR A 109 32.20 70.58 -24.12
N LEU A 110 31.36 70.69 -25.16
CA LEU A 110 30.59 69.66 -25.89
C LEU A 110 31.43 68.61 -26.67
N ALA A 111 30.85 67.42 -26.95
CA ALA A 111 30.50 66.96 -28.32
C ALA A 111 29.88 65.53 -28.41
N ALA A 112 29.08 65.30 -29.47
CA ALA A 112 28.61 64.00 -30.00
C ALA A 112 28.96 63.97 -31.53
N PRO A 113 28.47 63.10 -32.46
CA PRO A 113 27.44 62.04 -32.44
C PRO A 113 28.10 60.61 -32.46
N VAL A 114 27.61 59.47 -33.01
CA VAL A 114 26.52 59.10 -33.96
C VAL A 114 25.97 57.68 -33.68
N ALA A 115 24.85 57.35 -34.32
CA ALA A 115 24.26 56.01 -34.50
C ALA A 115 24.88 55.27 -35.73
N THR A 116 24.48 54.09 -36.23
CA THR A 116 23.26 53.25 -36.10
C THR A 116 23.63 51.73 -36.00
N ASP A 117 22.79 50.69 -36.04
CA ASP A 117 21.35 50.52 -36.38
C ASP A 117 20.69 49.25 -35.74
N THR A 118 19.45 48.93 -36.10
CA THR A 118 18.66 47.71 -35.75
C THR A 118 17.61 47.51 -36.87
N PRO A 119 17.27 46.29 -37.42
CA PRO A 119 16.57 45.20 -36.69
C PRO A 119 16.74 43.74 -37.24
N GLY A 120 15.96 42.78 -36.69
CA GLY A 120 15.61 41.49 -37.32
C GLY A 120 14.20 41.53 -37.98
N PRO A 121 13.41 40.41 -38.12
CA PRO A 121 13.63 39.03 -37.69
C PRO A 121 13.29 37.98 -38.81
N VAL A 122 12.48 36.94 -38.50
CA VAL A 122 11.76 35.90 -39.33
C VAL A 122 12.44 34.60 -39.83
N ALA A 123 12.10 33.49 -39.13
CA ALA A 123 11.30 32.31 -39.56
C ALA A 123 11.74 31.27 -40.66
N ALA A 124 11.57 30.00 -40.27
CA ALA A 124 10.92 28.87 -40.99
C ALA A 124 11.71 27.80 -41.81
N SER A 125 11.32 26.54 -41.53
CA SER A 125 11.18 25.34 -42.39
C SER A 125 12.36 24.47 -42.89
N GLU A 126 12.28 23.19 -42.49
CA GLU A 126 12.34 21.95 -43.30
C GLU A 126 13.59 21.55 -44.12
N THR A 127 14.17 20.39 -43.79
CA THR A 127 14.40 19.25 -44.73
C THR A 127 14.74 17.98 -43.92
N VAL A 128 13.89 16.94 -43.96
CA VAL A 128 14.00 15.70 -44.76
C VAL A 128 14.91 14.61 -44.14
N ALA A 129 14.41 13.37 -44.17
CA ALA A 129 15.07 12.20 -43.58
C ALA A 129 16.16 11.60 -44.48
N GLY A 130 17.11 10.89 -43.86
CA GLY A 130 18.11 10.05 -44.54
C GLY A 130 18.15 8.67 -43.90
N GLU A 131 17.70 7.66 -44.63
CA GLU A 131 17.71 6.25 -44.20
C GLU A 131 19.04 5.59 -44.61
N GLY A 132 19.61 4.74 -43.75
CA GLY A 132 20.90 4.09 -43.99
C GLY A 132 21.13 2.96 -43.00
N ASP A 133 21.13 1.72 -43.50
CA ASP A 133 21.06 0.51 -42.68
C ASP A 133 22.34 -0.35 -42.77
N THR A 134 22.62 -1.06 -41.67
CA THR A 134 23.55 -2.21 -41.48
C THR A 134 25.03 -2.09 -41.93
N PRO A 135 25.94 -3.01 -41.50
CA PRO A 135 25.97 -3.78 -40.25
C PRO A 135 27.35 -3.83 -39.53
N GLY A 136 27.32 -3.94 -38.20
CA GLY A 136 28.11 -4.97 -37.48
C GLY A 136 29.56 -4.67 -37.08
N ALA A 137 29.79 -4.60 -35.77
CA ALA A 137 31.06 -4.93 -35.13
C ALA A 137 30.79 -5.71 -33.82
N LYS A 138 31.59 -6.73 -33.51
CA LYS A 138 31.38 -7.63 -32.36
C LYS A 138 32.57 -7.53 -31.40
N ALA A 139 32.34 -7.01 -30.21
CA ALA A 139 33.29 -7.05 -29.09
C ALA A 139 32.55 -7.52 -27.84
N SER A 140 33.11 -8.51 -27.16
CA SER A 140 32.61 -9.04 -25.89
C SER A 140 33.63 -8.75 -24.83
N ASP A 141 33.27 -7.97 -23.81
CA ASP A 141 33.99 -7.95 -22.54
C ASP A 141 32.99 -8.00 -21.38
N ALA A 142 33.05 -9.09 -20.61
CA ALA A 142 32.18 -9.35 -19.48
C ALA A 142 32.78 -8.72 -18.21
N ALA A 143 32.70 -7.40 -18.09
CA ALA A 143 33.04 -6.70 -16.86
C ALA A 143 31.92 -6.91 -15.82
N ALA A 144 32.11 -7.84 -14.88
CA ALA A 144 31.25 -7.96 -13.71
C ALA A 144 31.36 -6.68 -12.86
N ALA A 145 30.30 -5.87 -12.83
CA ALA A 145 30.30 -4.62 -12.07
C ALA A 145 30.39 -4.91 -10.56
N PRO A 146 31.24 -4.20 -9.79
CA PRO A 146 31.25 -4.33 -8.34
C PRO A 146 29.91 -3.87 -7.77
N GLY A 147 29.46 -4.53 -6.69
CA GLY A 147 28.14 -4.34 -6.11
C GLY A 147 27.81 -2.88 -5.82
N VAL A 148 26.70 -2.40 -6.38
CA VAL A 148 26.30 -0.99 -6.31
C VAL A 148 25.86 -0.64 -4.87
N PRO A 149 26.43 0.38 -4.21
CA PRO A 149 25.86 0.94 -2.98
C PRO A 149 24.58 1.69 -3.35
N LEU A 150 23.43 1.00 -3.25
CA LEU A 150 22.19 1.41 -3.89
C LEU A 150 21.41 2.44 -3.05
N THR A 151 21.92 3.67 -2.98
CA THR A 151 21.22 4.82 -2.38
C THR A 151 20.25 5.44 -3.39
N ALA A 152 19.21 4.70 -3.79
CA ALA A 152 18.33 5.08 -4.90
C ALA A 152 17.01 5.74 -4.46
N ALA A 153 17.00 7.08 -4.50
CA ALA A 153 15.78 7.90 -4.38
C ALA A 153 15.94 9.26 -5.09
N ALA A 154 16.58 9.25 -6.27
CA ALA A 154 17.11 10.45 -6.92
C ALA A 154 16.06 11.39 -7.55
N ALA A 155 14.77 11.03 -7.53
CA ALA A 155 13.70 11.86 -8.09
C ALA A 155 13.28 13.03 -7.17
N ASN A 156 13.15 12.79 -5.86
CA ASN A 156 12.48 13.69 -4.91
C ASN A 156 13.37 14.17 -3.74
N GLY A 157 14.69 14.03 -3.87
CA GLY A 157 15.65 14.39 -2.82
C GLY A 157 15.55 13.53 -1.55
N ASP A 158 14.89 12.38 -1.64
CA ASP A 158 14.86 11.40 -0.57
C ASP A 158 16.16 10.61 -0.52
N LYS A 159 16.39 9.97 0.62
CA LYS A 159 17.44 8.98 0.82
C LYS A 159 16.75 7.64 1.01
N PHE A 160 17.33 6.59 0.45
CA PHE A 160 16.80 5.23 0.50
C PHE A 160 17.79 4.34 1.24
N ASP A 161 17.36 3.77 2.36
CA ASP A 161 18.08 2.72 3.10
C ASP A 161 17.06 1.61 3.43
N PRO A 162 17.02 0.49 2.68
CA PRO A 162 16.01 -0.54 2.90
C PRO A 162 16.25 -1.31 4.20
N PRO A 163 15.20 -1.61 5.01
CA PRO A 163 15.36 -2.35 6.26
C PRO A 163 16.09 -3.69 6.09
N PRO A 164 16.81 -4.16 7.14
CA PRO A 164 17.46 -5.47 7.14
C PRO A 164 16.41 -6.61 7.12
N SER A 165 16.80 -7.78 6.60
CA SER A 165 15.98 -8.99 6.57
C SER A 165 15.44 -9.36 7.96
N VAL A 166 14.17 -9.74 8.04
CA VAL A 166 13.41 -9.85 9.28
C VAL A 166 12.12 -10.66 9.10
N THR A 167 11.73 -11.42 10.12
CA THR A 167 10.35 -11.91 10.27
C THR A 167 9.63 -11.10 11.35
N LEU A 168 8.45 -10.60 11.01
CA LEU A 168 7.59 -9.80 11.88
C LEU A 168 6.25 -10.50 12.09
N THR A 169 5.86 -10.63 13.34
CA THR A 169 4.68 -11.36 13.79
C THR A 169 3.61 -10.39 14.26
N TYR A 170 2.37 -10.55 13.79
CA TYR A 170 1.26 -9.63 14.03
C TYR A 170 0.02 -10.32 14.59
N ASP A 171 -0.65 -9.67 15.53
CA ASP A 171 -2.05 -9.92 15.78
C ASP A 171 -2.87 -9.30 14.64
N ALA A 172 -3.59 -10.14 13.90
CA ALA A 172 -4.43 -9.72 12.78
C ALA A 172 -5.88 -9.55 13.25
N LEU A 173 -6.46 -8.37 13.06
CA LEU A 173 -7.85 -8.06 13.39
C LEU A 173 -8.66 -7.86 12.09
N MET A 174 -9.91 -8.30 12.10
CA MET A 174 -10.88 -8.03 11.05
C MET A 174 -12.17 -7.53 11.71
N ASN A 175 -12.60 -6.30 11.38
CA ASN A 175 -13.71 -5.61 12.03
C ASN A 175 -13.59 -5.60 13.57
N GLY A 176 -12.38 -5.34 14.09
CA GLY A 176 -12.05 -5.37 15.53
C GLY A 176 -11.91 -6.78 16.15
N VAL A 177 -12.23 -7.86 15.42
CA VAL A 177 -12.11 -9.24 15.92
C VAL A 177 -10.76 -9.84 15.57
N ARG A 178 -9.98 -10.24 16.58
CA ARG A 178 -8.70 -10.93 16.42
C ARG A 178 -8.88 -12.31 15.73
N ASN A 179 -8.08 -12.54 14.70
CA ASN A 179 -7.93 -13.79 13.96
C ASN A 179 -6.67 -14.54 14.46
N GLN A 180 -6.19 -15.52 13.68
CA GLN A 180 -4.87 -16.10 13.95
C GLN A 180 -3.75 -15.11 13.59
N THR A 181 -2.59 -15.32 14.20
CA THR A 181 -1.38 -14.52 14.01
C THR A 181 -0.96 -14.45 12.54
N GLY A 182 -0.82 -13.24 12.02
CA GLY A 182 -0.23 -12.97 10.70
C GLY A 182 1.30 -12.83 10.77
N GLN A 183 1.97 -13.04 9.65
CA GLN A 183 3.42 -12.88 9.52
C GLN A 183 3.77 -12.03 8.29
N LEU A 184 4.81 -11.20 8.41
CA LEU A 184 5.52 -10.55 7.32
C LEU A 184 6.97 -11.03 7.36
N HIS A 185 7.38 -11.79 6.36
CA HIS A 185 8.76 -12.22 6.15
C HIS A 185 9.36 -11.33 5.06
N TRP A 186 10.40 -10.58 5.40
CA TRP A 186 11.13 -9.69 4.51
C TRP A 186 12.58 -10.16 4.40
N VAL A 187 13.02 -10.43 3.18
CA VAL A 187 14.41 -10.72 2.84
C VAL A 187 14.90 -9.63 1.89
N ASN A 188 16.06 -9.07 2.21
CA ASN A 188 16.80 -8.09 1.42
C ASN A 188 18.25 -8.58 1.35
N GLU A 189 18.66 -9.08 0.18
CA GLU A 189 20.02 -9.57 -0.06
C GLU A 189 20.42 -9.35 -1.53
N ASN A 190 21.72 -9.20 -1.79
CA ASN A 190 22.28 -9.28 -3.16
C ASN A 190 21.68 -8.30 -4.20
N GLY A 191 21.05 -7.20 -3.76
CA GLY A 191 20.34 -6.24 -4.63
C GLY A 191 18.90 -6.64 -4.98
N HIS A 192 18.40 -7.70 -4.36
CA HIS A 192 17.07 -8.28 -4.54
C HIS A 192 16.30 -8.31 -3.22
N TYR A 193 14.98 -8.48 -3.31
CA TYR A 193 14.14 -8.68 -2.14
C TYR A 193 13.00 -9.67 -2.38
N THR A 194 12.53 -10.25 -1.27
CA THR A 194 11.29 -11.01 -1.21
C THR A 194 10.50 -10.56 0.02
N LEU A 195 9.27 -10.09 -0.20
CA LEU A 195 8.30 -9.69 0.81
C LEU A 195 7.13 -10.67 0.77
N ARG A 196 6.90 -11.42 1.85
CA ARG A 196 5.78 -12.35 1.99
C ARG A 196 4.93 -12.00 3.21
N VAL A 197 3.68 -11.62 2.98
CA VAL A 197 2.67 -11.38 4.02
C VAL A 197 1.65 -12.51 4.01
N ALA A 198 1.51 -13.23 5.13
CA ALA A 198 0.60 -14.35 5.28
C ALA A 198 -0.28 -14.18 6.53
N VAL A 199 -1.59 -14.10 6.34
CA VAL A 199 -2.57 -13.84 7.40
C VAL A 199 -3.63 -14.96 7.42
N PRO A 200 -3.63 -15.88 8.41
CA PRO A 200 -4.60 -16.97 8.46
C PRO A 200 -5.97 -16.49 8.97
N ILE A 201 -6.95 -16.39 8.07
CA ILE A 201 -8.32 -15.97 8.41
C ILE A 201 -9.18 -17.21 8.71
N ILE A 202 -9.86 -17.20 9.86
CA ILE A 202 -10.67 -18.33 10.32
C ILE A 202 -11.82 -18.59 9.31
N PHE A 203 -12.07 -19.86 8.98
CA PHE A 203 -12.98 -20.36 7.94
C PHE A 203 -12.66 -19.99 6.48
N PHE A 204 -12.06 -18.82 6.21
CA PHE A 204 -11.73 -18.36 4.85
C PHE A 204 -10.39 -18.90 4.32
N GLY A 205 -9.44 -19.23 5.21
CA GLY A 205 -8.09 -19.67 4.89
C GLY A 205 -7.06 -18.54 4.89
N THR A 206 -5.80 -18.85 4.59
CA THR A 206 -4.71 -17.87 4.58
C THR A 206 -4.87 -16.88 3.44
N PHE A 207 -4.86 -15.59 3.77
CA PHE A 207 -4.63 -14.53 2.80
C PHE A 207 -3.12 -14.36 2.68
N GLU A 208 -2.59 -14.68 1.50
CA GLU A 208 -1.16 -14.69 1.21
C GLU A 208 -0.86 -13.73 0.07
N PHE A 209 0.14 -12.88 0.27
CA PHE A 209 0.60 -11.87 -0.67
C PHE A 209 2.12 -11.94 -0.73
N ILE A 210 2.67 -12.04 -1.94
CA ILE A 210 4.12 -12.15 -2.18
C ILE A 210 4.50 -11.07 -3.19
N SER A 211 5.56 -10.32 -2.88
CA SER A 211 6.18 -9.34 -3.76
C SER A 211 7.67 -9.65 -3.85
N GLU A 212 8.20 -9.70 -5.07
CA GLU A 212 9.61 -9.99 -5.34
C GLU A 212 10.15 -9.08 -6.44
N GLY A 213 11.46 -8.81 -6.37
CA GLY A 213 12.14 -8.00 -7.37
C GLY A 213 13.51 -7.53 -6.93
N GLY A 214 13.82 -6.28 -7.25
CA GLY A 214 15.05 -5.60 -6.84
C GLY A 214 14.80 -4.13 -6.62
N TYR A 215 15.77 -3.30 -6.99
CA TYR A 215 15.70 -1.85 -6.79
C TYR A 215 16.09 -1.09 -8.06
N ASP A 216 15.37 -0.02 -8.37
CA ASP A 216 15.69 0.94 -9.45
C ASP A 216 15.86 2.36 -8.88
N ALA A 217 16.02 3.39 -9.73
CA ALA A 217 16.27 4.77 -9.31
C ALA A 217 15.20 5.38 -8.36
N ASN A 218 14.02 4.74 -8.27
CA ASN A 218 12.89 5.12 -7.43
C ASN A 218 12.83 4.34 -6.09
N GLY A 219 13.79 3.44 -5.84
CA GLY A 219 13.80 2.52 -4.70
C GLY A 219 13.30 1.13 -5.10
N ILE A 220 12.33 0.58 -4.38
CA ILE A 220 11.80 -0.77 -4.59
C ILE A 220 11.15 -0.90 -5.97
N ALA A 221 11.61 -1.90 -6.73
CA ALA A 221 11.14 -2.21 -8.06
C ALA A 221 10.70 -3.69 -8.12
N PRO A 222 9.40 -3.99 -7.90
CA PRO A 222 8.88 -5.34 -8.11
C PRO A 222 9.10 -5.78 -9.57
N SER A 223 9.43 -7.06 -9.73
CA SER A 223 9.30 -7.82 -10.97
C SER A 223 8.01 -8.64 -10.99
N ARG A 224 7.51 -9.08 -9.83
CA ARG A 224 6.32 -9.93 -9.71
C ARG A 224 5.60 -9.71 -8.39
N TYR A 225 4.27 -9.70 -8.46
CA TYR A 225 3.36 -9.72 -7.31
C TYR A 225 2.42 -10.91 -7.42
N VAL A 226 2.12 -11.58 -6.31
CA VAL A 226 1.21 -12.72 -6.20
C VAL A 226 0.22 -12.46 -5.06
N GLU A 227 -1.07 -12.70 -5.32
CA GLU A 227 -2.15 -12.55 -4.34
C GLU A 227 -3.05 -13.79 -4.30
N LYS A 228 -3.27 -14.33 -3.11
CA LYS A 228 -4.05 -15.54 -2.85
C LYS A 228 -4.92 -15.37 -1.62
N ARG A 229 -6.19 -14.99 -1.80
CA ARG A 229 -7.12 -14.77 -0.68
C ARG A 229 -7.86 -16.05 -0.29
N GLY A 230 -7.22 -16.89 0.52
CA GLY A 230 -7.82 -18.08 1.10
C GLY A 230 -8.03 -19.20 0.07
N ARG A 231 -9.30 -19.59 -0.12
CA ARG A 231 -9.70 -20.60 -1.12
C ARG A 231 -10.04 -20.02 -2.51
N ARG A 232 -9.79 -18.73 -2.74
CA ARG A 232 -9.96 -18.11 -4.07
C ARG A 232 -8.83 -18.51 -5.02
N ALA A 233 -9.01 -18.20 -6.30
CA ALA A 233 -7.93 -18.28 -7.27
C ALA A 233 -6.73 -17.41 -6.84
N GLU A 234 -5.55 -17.87 -7.19
CA GLU A 234 -4.30 -17.13 -7.07
C GLU A 234 -4.16 -16.22 -8.30
N TYR A 235 -3.83 -14.95 -8.07
CA TYR A 235 -3.61 -13.97 -9.12
C TYR A 235 -2.18 -13.46 -9.08
N VAL A 236 -1.67 -13.11 -10.26
CA VAL A 236 -0.30 -12.69 -10.48
C VAL A 236 -0.33 -11.36 -11.24
N THR A 237 0.57 -10.47 -10.89
CA THR A 237 0.89 -9.29 -11.69
C THR A 237 2.39 -9.25 -11.94
N ASP A 238 2.77 -9.33 -13.21
CA ASP A 238 4.16 -9.30 -13.65
C ASP A 238 4.53 -7.89 -14.15
N PHE A 239 5.73 -7.43 -13.79
CA PHE A 239 6.23 -6.08 -14.01
C PHE A 239 7.44 -6.12 -14.97
N HIS A 240 7.17 -6.06 -16.26
CA HIS A 240 8.21 -6.07 -17.30
C HIS A 240 8.85 -4.68 -17.40
N ARG A 241 10.13 -4.58 -17.03
CA ARG A 241 10.95 -3.34 -17.05
C ARG A 241 11.97 -3.33 -18.19
N ASP A 242 11.66 -3.97 -19.31
CA ASP A 242 12.49 -3.97 -20.52
C ASP A 242 12.29 -2.69 -21.36
N ALA A 243 12.71 -2.70 -22.63
CA ALA A 243 12.62 -1.57 -23.55
C ALA A 243 11.17 -1.08 -23.81
N THR A 244 10.14 -1.89 -23.54
CA THR A 244 8.73 -1.47 -23.55
C THR A 244 8.05 -1.81 -22.22
N PRO A 245 8.20 -0.95 -21.18
CA PRO A 245 7.73 -1.27 -19.84
C PRO A 245 6.24 -1.57 -19.78
N THR A 246 5.87 -2.75 -19.30
CA THR A 246 4.47 -3.22 -19.23
C THR A 246 4.15 -3.98 -17.94
N LEU A 247 2.94 -3.79 -17.45
CA LEU A 247 2.30 -4.63 -16.44
C LEU A 247 1.49 -5.71 -17.14
N HIS A 248 1.52 -6.95 -16.67
CA HIS A 248 0.63 -8.02 -17.10
C HIS A 248 -0.20 -8.57 -15.93
N PHE A 249 -1.54 -8.56 -16.06
CA PHE A 249 -2.46 -9.02 -15.03
C PHE A 249 -3.04 -10.40 -15.37
N SER A 250 -2.66 -11.47 -14.64
CA SER A 250 -3.19 -12.81 -14.91
C SER A 250 -4.70 -12.94 -14.68
N ARG A 251 -5.29 -12.05 -13.87
CA ARG A 251 -6.70 -12.02 -13.51
C ARG A 251 -7.63 -11.56 -14.64
N SER A 252 -7.15 -10.68 -15.52
CA SER A 252 -7.90 -10.17 -16.69
C SER A 252 -7.29 -10.60 -18.02
N GLY A 253 -6.06 -11.12 -18.01
CA GLY A 253 -5.26 -11.40 -19.21
C GLY A 253 -4.75 -10.14 -19.92
N GLN A 254 -4.99 -8.95 -19.38
CA GLN A 254 -4.61 -7.69 -19.99
C GLN A 254 -3.17 -7.31 -19.66
N SER A 255 -2.50 -6.68 -20.62
CA SER A 255 -1.27 -5.93 -20.38
C SER A 255 -1.50 -4.43 -20.59
N VAL A 256 -0.86 -3.60 -19.76
CA VAL A 256 -0.95 -2.12 -19.81
C VAL A 256 0.46 -1.51 -19.64
N PRO A 257 0.69 -0.24 -19.99
CA PRO A 257 1.99 0.42 -19.75
C PRO A 257 2.37 0.42 -18.26
N LEU A 258 3.62 0.10 -17.96
CA LEU A 258 4.19 0.20 -16.61
C LEU A 258 4.68 1.63 -16.36
N ALA A 259 4.11 2.30 -15.36
CA ALA A 259 4.56 3.63 -14.96
C ALA A 259 5.92 3.57 -14.22
N PRO A 260 6.79 4.58 -14.37
CA PRO A 260 8.02 4.69 -13.58
C PRO A 260 7.73 4.64 -12.08
N GLY A 261 8.57 3.92 -11.32
CA GLY A 261 8.42 3.77 -9.87
C GLY A 261 7.16 3.01 -9.42
N ALA A 262 6.40 2.38 -10.33
CA ALA A 262 5.21 1.63 -9.94
C ALA A 262 5.55 0.34 -9.17
N GLN A 263 4.68 0.04 -8.20
CA GLN A 263 4.90 -0.88 -7.09
C GLN A 263 3.60 -1.60 -6.70
N ASP A 264 3.65 -2.74 -6.01
CA ASP A 264 2.44 -3.36 -5.46
C ASP A 264 2.05 -2.76 -4.08
N ARG A 265 0.83 -3.09 -3.62
CA ARG A 265 0.29 -2.53 -2.37
C ARG A 265 1.12 -2.81 -1.11
N PHE A 266 1.90 -3.90 -1.07
CA PHE A 266 2.69 -4.29 0.09
C PHE A 266 4.13 -3.78 0.01
N SER A 267 4.75 -3.75 -1.18
CA SER A 267 6.08 -3.18 -1.36
C SER A 267 6.12 -1.70 -0.96
N VAL A 268 5.04 -0.94 -1.20
CA VAL A 268 4.88 0.47 -0.78
C VAL A 268 5.10 0.67 0.73
N MET A 269 4.74 -0.29 1.59
CA MET A 269 5.00 -0.18 3.03
C MET A 269 6.49 -0.26 3.34
N MET A 270 7.21 -1.13 2.63
CA MET A 270 8.67 -1.26 2.77
C MET A 270 9.41 -0.11 2.09
N GLN A 271 8.86 0.45 1.01
CA GLN A 271 9.36 1.67 0.37
C GLN A 271 9.29 2.87 1.33
N LEU A 272 8.16 3.03 2.01
CA LEU A 272 7.95 4.07 3.00
C LEU A 272 8.88 3.89 4.20
N ALA A 273 9.08 2.66 4.67
CA ALA A 273 10.12 2.33 5.65
C ALA A 273 11.53 2.68 5.17
N SER A 274 11.86 2.41 3.90
CA SER A 274 13.17 2.70 3.32
C SER A 274 13.45 4.20 3.19
N TYR A 275 12.44 5.01 2.83
CA TYR A 275 12.52 6.47 2.83
C TYR A 275 12.63 7.04 4.25
N ALA A 276 11.88 6.49 5.21
CA ALA A 276 11.85 6.98 6.58
C ALA A 276 13.12 6.61 7.37
N ARG A 277 13.69 5.43 7.08
CA ARG A 277 14.99 4.98 7.56
C ARG A 277 16.15 5.75 6.95
N GLY A 278 16.13 5.98 5.63
CA GLY A 278 17.17 6.72 4.92
C GLY A 278 17.18 8.21 5.25
N ASN A 279 16.02 8.83 5.45
CA ASN A 279 15.86 10.27 5.70
C ASN A 279 14.99 10.60 6.95
N PRO A 280 15.39 10.18 8.17
CA PRO A 280 14.60 10.39 9.40
C PRO A 280 14.20 11.84 9.65
N GLU A 281 15.09 12.79 9.34
CA GLU A 281 14.89 14.22 9.57
C GLU A 281 13.72 14.82 8.77
N ARG A 282 13.34 14.21 7.64
CA ARG A 282 12.18 14.61 6.83
C ARG A 282 10.85 14.39 7.58
N TYR A 283 10.79 13.44 8.51
CA TYR A 283 9.56 13.06 9.25
C TYR A 283 9.49 13.69 10.64
N THR A 284 9.96 14.94 10.73
CA THR A 284 9.91 15.80 11.92
C THR A 284 8.72 16.78 11.92
N GLN A 285 8.15 17.07 10.75
CA GLN A 285 7.00 17.95 10.57
C GLN A 285 5.93 17.25 9.71
N VAL A 286 4.66 17.41 10.09
CA VAL A 286 3.51 16.80 9.39
C VAL A 286 3.28 17.41 8.01
N GLY A 287 2.64 16.66 7.11
CA GLY A 287 2.29 17.11 5.75
C GLY A 287 3.21 16.62 4.64
N VAL A 288 4.37 16.03 4.97
CA VAL A 288 5.24 15.38 3.97
C VAL A 288 4.44 14.29 3.26
N THR A 289 4.29 14.43 1.94
CA THR A 289 3.46 13.55 1.11
C THR A 289 4.30 12.93 0.01
N HIS A 290 4.11 11.63 -0.21
CA HIS A 290 4.68 10.85 -1.31
C HIS A 290 3.58 10.37 -2.22
N GLU A 291 3.83 10.35 -3.53
CA GLU A 291 2.92 9.71 -4.49
C GLU A 291 3.52 8.39 -4.97
N PHE A 292 2.80 7.29 -4.75
CA PHE A 292 3.18 5.95 -5.20
C PHE A 292 2.22 5.51 -6.30
N THR A 293 2.71 4.98 -7.43
CA THR A 293 1.82 4.28 -8.38
C THR A 293 1.66 2.84 -7.91
N VAL A 294 0.50 2.54 -7.32
CA VAL A 294 0.20 1.28 -6.63
C VAL A 294 -0.61 0.35 -7.52
N VAL A 295 -0.12 -0.87 -7.66
CA VAL A 295 -0.62 -1.89 -8.56
C VAL A 295 -1.34 -2.99 -7.77
N ASP A 296 -2.51 -3.39 -8.26
CA ASP A 296 -3.35 -4.47 -7.76
C ASP A 296 -3.27 -5.68 -8.72
N THR A 297 -4.13 -6.66 -8.54
CA THR A 297 -4.34 -7.81 -9.42
C THR A 297 -5.08 -7.47 -10.72
N ASP A 298 -5.67 -6.28 -10.85
CA ASP A 298 -6.52 -5.86 -11.97
C ASP A 298 -6.41 -4.36 -12.34
N SER A 299 -5.57 -3.58 -11.65
CA SER A 299 -5.59 -2.12 -11.70
C SER A 299 -4.25 -1.50 -11.29
N SER A 300 -4.06 -0.21 -11.63
CA SER A 300 -2.90 0.61 -11.26
C SER A 300 -3.39 2.02 -10.91
N GLU A 301 -3.00 2.53 -9.74
CA GLU A 301 -3.54 3.73 -9.12
C GLU A 301 -2.47 4.59 -8.44
N VAL A 302 -2.38 5.89 -8.72
CA VAL A 302 -1.57 6.80 -7.88
C VAL A 302 -2.23 6.94 -6.50
N TRP A 303 -1.50 6.60 -5.44
CA TRP A 303 -1.89 6.80 -4.04
C TRP A 303 -1.00 7.87 -3.39
N PRO A 304 -1.54 9.05 -3.05
CA PRO A 304 -0.86 10.01 -2.18
C PRO A 304 -0.86 9.52 -0.73
N VAL A 305 0.30 9.35 -0.13
CA VAL A 305 0.51 8.90 1.26
C VAL A 305 1.22 10.01 2.04
N GLN A 306 0.58 10.52 3.08
CA GLN A 306 1.04 11.67 3.87
C GLN A 306 1.43 11.25 5.29
N TYR A 307 2.56 11.76 5.77
CA TYR A 307 2.96 11.73 7.16
C TYR A 307 2.10 12.71 7.98
N VAL A 308 1.36 12.19 8.95
CA VAL A 308 0.32 12.94 9.71
C VAL A 308 0.65 13.14 11.19
N GLY A 309 1.67 12.47 11.75
CA GLY A 309 2.18 12.76 13.09
C GLY A 309 2.92 11.62 13.77
N SER A 310 3.51 11.91 14.92
CA SER A 310 4.04 10.89 15.84
C SER A 310 2.96 10.45 16.83
N GLU A 311 2.80 9.15 17.05
CA GLU A 311 2.01 8.63 18.16
C GLU A 311 2.77 7.54 18.94
N THR A 312 2.48 7.45 20.24
CA THR A 312 2.99 6.38 21.10
C THR A 312 1.99 5.24 21.12
N MET A 313 2.34 4.14 20.47
CA MET A 313 1.50 2.95 20.33
C MET A 313 1.72 1.97 21.47
N ALA A 314 0.63 1.36 21.97
CA ALA A 314 0.72 0.17 22.81
C ALA A 314 0.91 -1.08 21.93
N THR A 315 1.88 -1.93 22.27
CA THR A 315 2.10 -3.24 21.64
C THR A 315 2.20 -4.31 22.72
N ARG A 316 2.23 -5.59 22.32
CA ARG A 316 2.41 -6.72 23.24
C ARG A 316 3.69 -6.62 24.09
N ASN A 317 4.71 -5.91 23.60
CA ASN A 317 6.02 -5.79 24.23
C ASN A 317 6.22 -4.42 24.93
N GLY A 318 5.14 -3.68 25.17
CA GLY A 318 5.16 -2.35 25.76
C GLY A 318 4.90 -1.24 24.74
N TYR A 319 5.28 -0.01 25.09
CA TYR A 319 5.02 1.17 24.28
C TYR A 319 6.13 1.44 23.26
N VAL A 320 5.74 1.85 22.05
CA VAL A 320 6.66 2.21 20.96
C VAL A 320 6.28 3.57 20.36
N GLU A 321 7.25 4.46 20.18
CA GLU A 321 7.05 5.70 19.42
C GLU A 321 7.02 5.37 17.93
N THR A 322 6.05 5.95 17.20
CA THR A 322 5.86 5.70 15.78
C THR A 322 5.79 6.99 14.95
N ARG A 323 5.84 6.85 13.63
CA ARG A 323 5.41 7.86 12.67
C ARG A 323 4.20 7.28 11.92
N HIS A 324 3.06 7.96 12.03
CA HIS A 324 1.80 7.61 11.36
C HIS A 324 1.74 8.25 9.98
N PHE A 325 1.44 7.43 8.98
CA PHE A 325 1.22 7.81 7.60
C PHE A 325 -0.17 7.36 7.16
N THR A 326 -0.87 8.17 6.36
CA THR A 326 -2.21 7.85 5.85
C THR A 326 -2.30 8.06 4.34
N ARG A 327 -3.05 7.20 3.65
CA ARG A 327 -3.43 7.37 2.24
C ARG A 327 -4.53 8.44 2.14
N LEU A 328 -4.21 9.58 1.52
CA LEU A 328 -5.17 10.67 1.33
C LEU A 328 -6.25 10.29 0.29
N PRO A 329 -7.49 10.84 0.41
CA PRO A 329 -8.53 10.65 -0.59
C PRO A 329 -8.15 11.33 -1.92
N ARG A 330 -8.21 10.60 -3.03
CA ARG A 330 -7.85 11.13 -4.36
C ARG A 330 -8.96 11.97 -5.02
N LYS A 331 -10.20 11.78 -4.55
CA LYS A 331 -11.43 12.41 -5.06
C LYS A 331 -12.53 12.33 -4.02
N ALA A 332 -13.60 13.12 -4.19
CA ALA A 332 -14.83 12.94 -3.42
C ALA A 332 -15.35 11.50 -3.60
N GLY A 333 -15.72 10.85 -2.49
CA GLY A 333 -16.12 9.43 -2.48
C GLY A 333 -14.95 8.42 -2.52
N ASP A 334 -13.68 8.83 -2.42
CA ASP A 334 -12.59 7.90 -2.11
C ASP A 334 -12.59 7.59 -0.60
N GLU A 335 -13.43 6.64 -0.22
CA GLU A 335 -13.68 6.23 1.18
C GLU A 335 -12.63 5.24 1.70
N ARG A 336 -11.80 4.64 0.84
CA ARG A 336 -10.74 3.73 1.26
C ARG A 336 -9.72 4.47 2.11
N ARG A 337 -9.41 3.94 3.30
CA ARG A 337 -8.29 4.39 4.15
C ARG A 337 -7.24 3.29 4.24
N VAL A 338 -5.99 3.71 4.25
CA VAL A 338 -4.83 2.85 4.48
C VAL A 338 -3.90 3.66 5.37
N ASP A 339 -3.65 3.16 6.56
CA ASP A 339 -2.88 3.82 7.61
C ASP A 339 -1.73 2.89 8.02
N ILE A 340 -0.53 3.45 8.10
CA ILE A 340 0.73 2.72 8.32
C ILE A 340 1.48 3.44 9.44
N TRP A 341 1.90 2.70 10.47
CA TRP A 341 2.70 3.23 11.56
C TRP A 341 4.08 2.57 11.55
N LEU A 342 5.12 3.36 11.36
CA LEU A 342 6.51 2.92 11.32
C LEU A 342 7.21 3.25 12.64
N ALA A 343 7.96 2.31 13.22
CA ALA A 343 8.65 2.52 14.49
C ALA A 343 10.17 2.75 14.29
N PRO A 344 10.72 3.95 14.57
CA PRO A 344 12.15 4.23 14.41
C PRO A 344 13.06 3.32 15.25
N SER A 345 12.59 2.90 16.44
CA SER A 345 13.29 1.98 17.33
C SER A 345 13.29 0.52 16.87
N LEU A 346 12.53 0.17 15.82
CA LEU A 346 12.46 -1.15 15.22
C LEU A 346 12.85 -1.09 13.73
N ASP A 347 13.96 -0.40 13.43
CA ASP A 347 14.50 -0.26 12.05
C ASP A 347 13.53 0.40 11.05
N TRP A 348 12.59 1.23 11.53
CA TRP A 348 11.48 1.83 10.76
C TRP A 348 10.47 0.83 10.17
N LEU A 349 10.45 -0.40 10.68
CA LEU A 349 9.50 -1.43 10.24
C LEU A 349 8.05 -1.08 10.62
N PRO A 350 7.05 -1.55 9.84
CA PRO A 350 5.64 -1.29 10.11
C PRO A 350 5.17 -2.05 11.36
N VAL A 351 4.84 -1.31 12.42
CA VAL A 351 4.29 -1.86 13.68
C VAL A 351 2.77 -1.89 13.72
N ARG A 352 2.11 -1.09 12.89
CA ARG A 352 0.67 -1.22 12.61
C ARG A 352 0.40 -0.94 11.14
N VAL A 353 -0.54 -1.69 10.59
CA VAL A 353 -1.15 -1.42 9.27
C VAL A 353 -2.65 -1.57 9.45
N LYS A 354 -3.45 -0.59 9.03
CA LYS A 354 -4.92 -0.59 9.11
C LYS A 354 -5.48 -0.20 7.75
N GLN A 355 -6.39 -0.99 7.22
CA GLN A 355 -7.05 -0.76 5.93
C GLN A 355 -8.56 -0.82 6.12
N THR A 356 -9.24 0.30 5.89
CA THR A 356 -10.70 0.39 5.88
C THR A 356 -11.18 0.49 4.44
N GLU A 357 -11.98 -0.47 4.00
CA GLU A 357 -12.58 -0.49 2.66
C GLU A 357 -13.86 0.36 2.61
N PRO A 358 -14.29 0.85 1.42
CA PRO A 358 -15.57 1.56 1.26
C PRO A 358 -16.83 0.75 1.70
N SER A 359 -16.69 -0.55 1.91
CA SER A 359 -17.74 -1.39 2.50
C SER A 359 -17.87 -1.29 4.02
N GLY A 360 -17.04 -0.46 4.68
CA GLY A 360 -16.91 -0.39 6.14
C GLY A 360 -16.14 -1.57 6.75
N ASN A 361 -15.69 -2.54 5.95
CA ASN A 361 -14.84 -3.63 6.44
C ASN A 361 -13.43 -3.10 6.72
N GLU A 362 -12.89 -3.52 7.85
CA GLU A 362 -11.59 -3.12 8.35
C GLU A 362 -10.68 -4.35 8.54
N PHE A 363 -9.45 -4.24 8.06
CA PHE A 363 -8.37 -5.19 8.29
C PHE A 363 -7.23 -4.47 8.99
N GLU A 364 -6.70 -5.06 10.06
CA GLU A 364 -5.65 -4.45 10.86
C GLU A 364 -4.60 -5.50 11.25
N LEU A 365 -3.33 -5.10 11.24
CA LEU A 365 -2.18 -5.88 11.70
C LEU A 365 -1.50 -5.06 12.78
N ILE A 366 -1.34 -5.62 13.98
CA ILE A 366 -0.65 -4.97 15.11
C ILE A 366 0.53 -5.84 15.56
N PHE A 367 1.71 -5.24 15.61
CA PHE A 367 2.98 -5.94 15.85
C PHE A 367 3.06 -6.58 17.25
N THR A 368 3.65 -7.77 17.29
CA THR A 368 3.82 -8.59 18.50
C THR A 368 5.22 -9.10 18.71
N GLU A 369 5.97 -9.44 17.66
CA GLU A 369 7.32 -9.99 17.79
C GLU A 369 8.16 -9.74 16.53
N LYS A 370 9.47 -9.55 16.72
CA LYS A 370 10.48 -9.41 15.66
C LYS A 370 11.52 -10.51 15.86
N SER A 371 11.74 -11.33 14.83
CA SER A 371 12.77 -12.37 14.81
C SER A 371 13.73 -12.18 13.63
N ALA A 372 14.76 -13.01 13.57
CA ALA A 372 15.48 -13.27 12.32
C ALA A 372 14.49 -13.70 11.20
N PRO A 373 14.82 -13.47 9.92
CA PRO A 373 14.02 -13.95 8.78
C PRO A 373 13.78 -15.46 8.86
#